data_AF-A0A537SU16-F1
#
_entry.id   AF-A0A537SU16-F1
#
_cell.length_a   1.000
_cell.length_b   1.000
_cell.length_c   1.000
_cell.angle_alpha   90.00
_cell.angle_beta   90.00
_cell.angle_gamma   90.00
#
_symmetry.space_group_name_H-M   'P 1'
#
loop_
_entity.id
_entity.type
_entity.pdbx_description
1 polymer ?
#
loop_
_entity_poly.entity_id
_entity_poly.type
_entity_poly.pdbx_seq_one_letter_code
_entity_poly.pdbx_strand_id
1 'polypeptide(L)'
;MLDPSASALEEVRGVLDQYRSAGYQLGITALHALLCPILLLRHEPEAALEVIEQGLSAANHNSERIFEAELQRLKARALLVCGAPGSKTQAQSLLDQALATARSQHARSLELRAAKDLAALWIGQGRRDDALAFLAPIHAWFTEGFDTHDLKEAKVLLDQLQS
;
A
#
# COMPACT_ATOMS: atom_id res chain seq x y z
N MET A 1 -15.30 -15.70 1.13
CA MET A 1 -15.12 -14.43 0.39
C MET A 1 -16.01 -13.43 1.11
N LEU A 2 -15.43 -12.41 1.77
CA LEU A 2 -16.21 -11.43 2.53
C LEU A 2 -17.07 -10.62 1.55
N ASP A 3 -18.35 -10.45 1.86
CA ASP A 3 -19.27 -9.60 1.11
C ASP A 3 -18.72 -8.15 1.09
N PRO A 4 -18.51 -7.51 -0.08
CA PRO A 4 -17.93 -6.17 -0.17
C PRO A 4 -18.95 -5.03 0.06
N SER A 5 -20.16 -5.34 0.53
CA SER A 5 -21.20 -4.33 0.82
C SER A 5 -20.79 -3.32 1.91
N ALA A 6 -21.42 -2.13 1.90
CA ALA A 6 -21.19 -1.11 2.94
C ALA A 6 -21.48 -1.62 4.35
N SER A 7 -22.50 -2.48 4.48
CA SER A 7 -22.85 -3.15 5.73
C SER A 7 -21.71 -4.04 6.25
N ALA A 8 -21.04 -4.78 5.36
CA ALA A 8 -19.95 -5.67 5.77
C ALA A 8 -18.69 -4.89 6.21
N LEU A 9 -18.43 -3.72 5.61
CA LEU A 9 -17.34 -2.83 6.02
C LEU A 9 -17.60 -2.19 7.39
N GLU A 10 -18.83 -1.77 7.66
CA GLU A 10 -19.24 -1.26 8.98
C GLU A 10 -19.18 -2.35 10.05
N GLU A 11 -19.60 -3.57 9.72
CA GLU A 11 -19.52 -4.73 10.62
C GLU A 11 -18.06 -5.06 10.95
N VAL A 12 -17.17 -5.07 9.94
CA VAL A 12 -15.73 -5.24 10.16
C VAL A 12 -15.18 -4.12 11.05
N ARG A 13 -15.53 -2.84 10.81
CA ARG A 13 -15.14 -1.72 11.69
C ARG A 13 -15.61 -1.91 13.13
N GLY A 14 -16.86 -2.30 13.33
CA GLY A 14 -17.42 -2.54 14.66
C GLY A 14 -16.70 -3.65 15.42
N VAL A 15 -16.38 -4.75 14.74
CA VAL A 15 -15.58 -5.85 15.34
C VAL A 15 -14.16 -5.39 15.67
N LEU A 16 -13.55 -4.53 14.85
CA LEU A 16 -12.22 -4.00 15.09
C LEU A 16 -12.15 -3.09 16.32
N ASP A 17 -13.13 -2.20 16.49
CA ASP A 17 -13.21 -1.35 17.68
C ASP A 17 -13.42 -2.18 18.95
N GLN A 18 -14.15 -3.29 18.87
CA GLN A 18 -14.28 -4.26 19.96
C GLN A 18 -12.95 -4.96 20.28
N TYR A 19 -12.21 -5.42 19.27
CA TYR A 19 -10.88 -6.02 19.46
C TYR A 19 -9.89 -5.04 20.10
N ARG A 20 -9.91 -3.78 19.64
CA ARG A 20 -9.07 -2.71 20.19
C ARG A 20 -9.45 -2.38 21.64
N SER A 21 -10.73 -2.21 21.94
CA SER A 21 -11.19 -1.90 23.31
C SER A 21 -10.94 -3.04 24.29
N ALA A 22 -10.87 -4.28 23.80
CA ALA A 22 -10.48 -5.46 24.58
C ALA A 22 -8.95 -5.59 24.79
N GLY A 23 -8.14 -4.67 24.26
CA GLY A 23 -6.69 -4.63 24.47
C GLY A 23 -5.88 -5.57 23.59
N TYR A 24 -6.50 -6.21 22.58
CA TYR A 24 -5.76 -6.97 21.58
C TYR A 24 -4.99 -6.00 20.68
N GLN A 25 -3.67 -6.17 20.59
CA GLN A 25 -2.79 -5.26 19.83
C GLN A 25 -2.11 -5.93 18.63
N LEU A 26 -2.21 -7.25 18.50
CA LEU A 26 -1.66 -8.03 17.41
C LEU A 26 -2.70 -8.22 16.29
N GLY A 27 -2.30 -8.03 15.04
CA GLY A 27 -3.10 -8.11 13.83
C GLY A 27 -3.80 -6.80 13.43
N ILE A 28 -3.75 -5.76 14.26
CA ILE A 28 -4.50 -4.52 14.01
C ILE A 28 -3.97 -3.81 12.75
N THR A 29 -2.66 -3.70 12.57
CA THR A 29 -2.08 -3.06 11.39
C THR A 29 -2.36 -3.82 10.09
N ALA A 30 -2.44 -5.16 10.17
CA ALA A 30 -2.80 -6.02 9.03
C ALA A 30 -4.22 -5.73 8.54
N LEU A 31 -5.15 -5.50 9.47
CA LEU A 31 -6.56 -5.27 9.16
C LEU A 31 -6.77 -3.92 8.49
N HIS A 32 -6.09 -2.86 8.95
CA HIS A 32 -6.08 -1.56 8.28
C HIS A 32 -5.54 -1.70 6.85
N ALA A 33 -4.42 -2.41 6.65
CA ALA A 33 -3.86 -2.65 5.33
C ALA A 33 -4.80 -3.41 4.38
N LEU A 34 -5.67 -4.28 4.89
CA LEU A 34 -6.65 -5.04 4.10
C LEU A 34 -7.91 -4.24 3.75
N LEU A 35 -8.34 -3.29 4.61
CA LEU A 35 -9.54 -2.48 4.37
C LEU A 35 -9.33 -1.37 3.35
N CYS A 36 -8.17 -0.72 3.35
CA CYS A 36 -7.93 0.44 2.50
C CYS A 36 -8.04 0.15 0.99
N PRO A 37 -7.56 -0.99 0.45
CA PRO A 37 -7.79 -1.33 -0.95
C PRO A 37 -9.26 -1.34 -1.34
N ILE A 38 -10.15 -1.82 -0.46
CA ILE A 38 -11.59 -1.89 -0.72
C ILE A 38 -12.20 -0.47 -0.75
N LEU A 39 -11.82 0.39 0.20
CA LEU A 39 -12.26 1.79 0.23
C LEU A 39 -11.79 2.57 -1.00
N LEU A 40 -10.55 2.35 -1.44
CA LEU A 40 -10.02 2.95 -2.67
C LEU A 40 -10.75 2.47 -3.93
N LEU A 41 -11.13 1.18 -4.00
CA LEU A 41 -11.95 0.64 -5.09
C LEU A 41 -13.36 1.22 -5.11
N ARG A 42 -13.89 1.63 -3.95
CA ARG A 42 -15.20 2.27 -3.82
C ARG A 42 -15.19 3.79 -4.05
N HIS A 43 -14.05 4.36 -4.44
CA HIS A 43 -13.87 5.81 -4.60
C HIS A 43 -14.18 6.59 -3.32
N GLU A 44 -13.81 6.04 -2.16
CA GLU A 44 -13.92 6.69 -0.85
C GLU A 44 -12.52 6.98 -0.29
N PRO A 45 -11.72 7.85 -0.94
CA PRO A 45 -10.31 8.03 -0.58
C PRO A 45 -10.13 8.78 0.75
N GLU A 46 -11.07 9.63 1.16
CA GLU A 46 -11.04 10.30 2.48
C GLU A 46 -11.24 9.28 3.61
N ALA A 47 -12.18 8.35 3.46
CA ALA A 47 -12.38 7.26 4.42
C ALA A 47 -11.15 6.34 4.47
N ALA A 48 -10.53 6.06 3.31
CA ALA A 48 -9.28 5.32 3.25
C ALA A 48 -8.16 6.03 4.03
N LEU A 49 -8.01 7.35 3.87
CA LEU A 49 -7.03 8.15 4.60
C LEU A 49 -7.24 8.07 6.11
N GLU A 50 -8.48 8.20 6.59
CA GLU A 50 -8.79 8.11 8.01
C GLU A 50 -8.37 6.76 8.61
N VAL A 51 -8.73 5.66 7.94
CA VAL A 51 -8.34 4.30 8.36
C VAL A 51 -6.82 4.13 8.35
N ILE A 52 -6.12 4.69 7.37
CA ILE A 52 -4.65 4.58 7.29
C ILE A 52 -3.97 5.34 8.43
N GLU A 53 -4.44 6.55 8.76
CA GLU A 53 -3.88 7.33 9.87
C GLU A 53 -4.06 6.61 11.21
N GLN A 54 -5.22 5.98 11.41
CA GLN A 54 -5.46 5.14 12.59
C GLN A 54 -4.49 3.96 12.65
N GLY A 55 -4.27 3.28 11.51
CA GLY A 55 -3.32 2.17 11.41
C GLY A 55 -1.87 2.60 11.69
N LEU A 56 -1.43 3.73 11.13
CA LEU A 56 -0.08 4.27 11.35
C LEU A 56 0.11 4.72 12.81
N SER A 57 -0.91 5.34 13.41
CA SER A 57 -0.89 5.69 14.83
C SER A 57 -0.77 4.45 15.71
N ALA A 58 -1.52 3.39 15.41
CA ALA A 58 -1.44 2.12 16.14
C ALA A 58 -0.07 1.46 16.01
N ALA A 59 0.53 1.46 14.81
CA ALA A 59 1.87 0.94 14.57
C ALA A 59 2.94 1.65 15.42
N ASN A 60 2.81 2.97 15.58
CA ASN A 60 3.69 3.77 16.41
C ASN A 60 3.52 3.50 17.91
N HIS A 61 2.30 3.37 18.40
CA HIS A 61 2.02 3.17 19.82
C HIS A 61 2.33 1.75 20.29
N ASN A 62 2.06 0.74 19.46
CA ASN A 62 2.10 -0.66 19.88
C ASN A 62 3.36 -1.39 19.42
N SER A 63 4.26 -0.72 18.69
CA SER A 63 5.44 -1.31 18.06
C SER A 63 5.15 -2.46 17.08
N GLU A 64 3.88 -2.69 16.74
CA GLU A 64 3.47 -3.62 15.68
C GLU A 64 3.68 -2.93 14.32
N ARG A 65 4.84 -3.15 13.70
CA ARG A 65 5.24 -2.45 12.47
C ARG A 65 5.19 -3.31 11.21
N ILE A 66 4.66 -4.53 11.30
CA ILE A 66 4.70 -5.55 10.23
C ILE A 66 4.13 -5.04 8.90
N PHE A 67 3.09 -4.19 8.94
CA PHE A 67 2.46 -3.60 7.75
C PHE A 67 2.69 -2.11 7.59
N GLU A 68 3.66 -1.52 8.31
CA GLU A 68 3.92 -0.07 8.26
C GLU A 68 4.24 0.41 6.83
N ALA A 69 5.09 -0.33 6.10
CA ALA A 69 5.41 -0.03 4.70
C ALA A 69 4.15 -0.05 3.80
N GLU A 70 3.24 -0.99 4.06
CA GLU A 70 2.02 -1.13 3.29
C GLU A 70 1.03 0.01 3.58
N LEU A 71 0.91 0.44 4.83
CA LEU A 71 0.10 1.59 5.21
C LEU A 71 0.63 2.89 4.58
N GLN A 72 1.95 3.10 4.58
CA GLN A 72 2.60 4.22 3.90
C GLN A 72 2.29 4.22 2.39
N ARG A 73 2.40 3.06 1.73
CA ARG A 73 2.07 2.88 0.31
C ARG A 73 0.59 3.18 0.02
N LEU A 74 -0.32 2.65 0.83
CA LEU A 74 -1.76 2.88 0.67
C LEU A 74 -2.14 4.35 0.85
N LYS A 75 -1.46 5.06 1.77
CA LYS A 75 -1.64 6.51 1.95
C LYS A 75 -1.26 7.27 0.69
N ALA A 76 -0.14 6.92 0.08
CA ALA A 76 0.30 7.51 -1.18
C ALA A 76 -0.75 7.33 -2.28
N ARG A 77 -1.31 6.11 -2.41
CA ARG A 77 -2.38 5.82 -3.38
C ARG A 77 -3.63 6.65 -3.12
N ALA A 78 -4.06 6.76 -1.86
CA ALA A 78 -5.23 7.56 -1.51
C ALA A 78 -5.05 9.03 -1.88
N LEU A 79 -3.88 9.62 -1.59
CA LEU A 79 -3.57 11.00 -1.99
C LEU A 79 -3.57 11.21 -3.50
N LEU A 80 -3.02 10.25 -4.27
CA LEU A 80 -3.05 10.31 -5.73
C LEU A 80 -4.49 10.27 -6.29
N VAL A 81 -5.38 9.52 -5.65
CA VAL A 81 -6.81 9.45 -6.02
C VAL A 81 -7.55 10.74 -5.66
N CYS A 82 -7.30 11.33 -4.48
CA CYS A 82 -7.89 12.61 -4.08
C CYS A 82 -7.50 13.76 -5.04
N GLY A 83 -6.27 13.74 -5.57
CA GLY A 83 -5.85 14.69 -6.60
C GLY A 83 -5.65 16.14 -6.13
N ALA A 84 -5.54 16.38 -4.82
CA ALA A 84 -5.30 17.72 -4.28
C ALA A 84 -3.94 18.30 -4.75
N PRO A 85 -3.78 19.64 -4.80
CA PRO A 85 -2.51 20.26 -5.13
C PRO A 85 -1.37 19.73 -4.23
N GLY A 86 -0.25 19.33 -4.84
CA GLY A 86 0.89 18.76 -4.11
C GLY A 86 0.80 17.27 -3.80
N SER A 87 -0.33 16.60 -4.10
CA SER A 87 -0.52 15.17 -3.80
C SER A 87 0.54 14.27 -4.44
N LYS A 88 1.00 14.59 -5.66
CA LYS A 88 2.07 13.82 -6.33
C LYS A 88 3.38 13.83 -5.54
N THR A 89 3.79 15.00 -5.03
CA THR A 89 5.03 15.14 -4.25
C THR A 89 4.91 14.43 -2.89
N GLN A 90 3.77 14.57 -2.23
CA GLN A 90 3.51 13.89 -0.96
C GLN A 90 3.45 12.37 -1.13
N ALA A 91 2.76 11.90 -2.17
CA ALA A 91 2.69 10.48 -2.51
C ALA A 91 4.07 9.90 -2.81
N GLN A 92 4.92 10.61 -3.57
CA GLN A 92 6.29 10.18 -3.80
C GLN A 92 7.07 10.04 -2.50
N SER A 93 7.01 11.03 -1.61
CA SER A 93 7.69 10.97 -0.30
C SER A 93 7.21 9.79 0.55
N LEU A 94 5.91 9.48 0.51
CA LEU A 94 5.34 8.32 1.21
C LEU A 94 5.77 6.99 0.61
N LEU A 95 5.92 6.92 -0.72
CA LEU A 95 6.44 5.72 -1.39
C LEU A 95 7.93 5.50 -1.10
N ASP A 96 8.72 6.57 -1.03
CA ASP A 96 10.12 6.51 -0.62
C ASP A 96 10.25 6.00 0.83
N GLN A 97 9.38 6.46 1.74
CA GLN A 97 9.30 5.95 3.11
C GLN A 97 8.89 4.47 3.14
N ALA A 98 7.86 4.09 2.38
CA ALA A 98 7.41 2.70 2.27
C ALA A 98 8.54 1.75 1.82
N LEU A 99 9.34 2.19 0.83
CA LEU A 99 10.51 1.44 0.37
C LEU A 99 11.58 1.30 1.45
N ALA A 100 11.90 2.39 2.15
CA ALA A 100 12.88 2.36 3.23
C ALA A 100 12.44 1.42 4.37
N THR A 101 11.16 1.49 4.76
CA THR A 101 10.55 0.62 5.77
C THR A 101 10.53 -0.85 5.32
N ALA A 102 10.10 -1.13 4.09
CA ALA A 102 10.07 -2.50 3.59
C ALA A 102 11.47 -3.13 3.54
N ARG A 103 12.48 -2.35 3.14
CA ARG A 103 13.89 -2.80 3.12
C ARG A 103 14.43 -3.08 4.52
N SER A 104 14.15 -2.21 5.49
CA SER A 104 14.60 -2.42 6.88
C SER A 104 13.92 -3.61 7.54
N GLN A 105 12.69 -3.92 7.12
CA GLN A 105 11.94 -5.10 7.56
C GLN A 105 12.28 -6.37 6.76
N HIS A 106 13.13 -6.28 5.73
CA HIS A 106 13.38 -7.36 4.77
C HIS A 106 12.10 -7.90 4.09
N ALA A 107 11.06 -7.07 3.99
CA ALA A 107 9.75 -7.42 3.46
C ALA A 107 9.70 -7.24 1.93
N ARG A 108 10.25 -8.21 1.20
CA ARG A 108 10.43 -8.12 -0.27
C ARG A 108 9.14 -7.92 -1.06
N SER A 109 8.05 -8.59 -0.67
CA SER A 109 6.74 -8.38 -1.32
C SER A 109 6.25 -6.93 -1.15
N LEU A 110 6.46 -6.33 0.04
CA LEU A 110 6.07 -4.94 0.28
C LEU A 110 6.97 -3.96 -0.46
N GLU A 111 8.26 -4.26 -0.58
CA GLU A 111 9.20 -3.49 -1.42
C GLU A 111 8.74 -3.48 -2.87
N LEU A 112 8.37 -4.64 -3.44
CA LEU A 112 7.90 -4.73 -4.82
C LEU A 112 6.64 -3.89 -5.06
N ARG A 113 5.67 -3.94 -4.13
CA ARG A 113 4.42 -3.18 -4.23
C ARG A 113 4.68 -1.67 -4.22
N ALA A 114 5.50 -1.19 -3.28
CA ALA A 114 5.87 0.22 -3.22
C ALA A 114 6.67 0.66 -4.45
N ALA A 115 7.59 -0.19 -4.92
CA ALA A 115 8.39 0.08 -6.11
C ALA A 115 7.52 0.20 -7.37
N LYS A 116 6.54 -0.68 -7.53
CA LYS A 116 5.58 -0.64 -8.65
C LYS A 116 4.77 0.66 -8.67
N ASP A 117 4.25 1.08 -7.51
CA ASP A 117 3.48 2.32 -7.42
C ASP A 117 4.35 3.57 -7.70
N LEU A 118 5.62 3.57 -7.26
CA LEU A 118 6.56 4.64 -7.57
C LEU A 118 6.93 4.68 -9.06
N ALA A 119 7.18 3.52 -9.67
CA ALA A 119 7.41 3.40 -11.11
C ALA A 119 6.20 3.92 -11.91
N ALA A 120 4.97 3.57 -11.51
CA ALA A 120 3.75 4.08 -12.13
C ALA A 120 3.63 5.62 -12.01
N LEU A 121 3.99 6.18 -10.85
CA LEU A 121 4.03 7.63 -10.66
C LEU A 121 5.04 8.31 -11.60
N TRP A 122 6.24 7.75 -11.75
CA TRP A 122 7.27 8.26 -12.66
C TRP A 122 6.88 8.15 -14.14
N ILE A 123 6.19 7.07 -14.54
CA ILE A 123 5.61 6.97 -15.88
C ILE A 123 4.64 8.13 -16.14
N GLY A 124 3.77 8.44 -15.18
CA GLY A 124 2.87 9.60 -15.26
C GLY A 124 3.57 10.96 -15.27
N GLN A 125 4.88 11.01 -14.98
CA GLN A 125 5.75 12.19 -15.09
C GLN A 125 6.63 12.17 -16.36
N GLY A 126 6.46 11.17 -17.25
CA GLY A 126 7.28 11.00 -18.45
C GLY A 126 8.65 10.35 -18.21
N ARG A 127 8.93 9.88 -16.99
CA ARG A 127 10.23 9.30 -16.58
C ARG A 127 10.22 7.78 -16.74
N ARG A 128 9.98 7.30 -17.97
CA ARG A 128 9.83 5.86 -18.26
C ARG A 128 11.12 5.06 -18.05
N ASP A 129 12.25 5.59 -18.52
CA ASP A 129 13.54 4.89 -18.39
C ASP A 129 13.96 4.74 -16.92
N ASP A 130 13.74 5.78 -16.10
CA ASP A 130 13.98 5.71 -14.65
C ASP A 130 13.09 4.65 -13.99
N ALA A 131 11.81 4.58 -14.36
CA ALA A 131 10.87 3.59 -13.85
C ALA A 131 11.29 2.16 -14.19
N LEU A 132 11.76 1.94 -15.43
CA LEU A 132 12.25 0.63 -15.89
C LEU A 132 13.52 0.23 -15.14
N ALA A 133 14.52 1.12 -15.11
CA ALA A 133 15.80 0.88 -14.46
C ALA A 133 15.66 0.61 -12.95
N PHE A 134 14.63 1.19 -12.32
CA PHE A 134 14.33 0.99 -10.91
C PHE A 134 13.54 -0.29 -10.61
N LEU A 135 12.46 -0.56 -11.34
CA LEU A 135 11.57 -1.69 -11.02
C LEU A 135 12.15 -3.04 -11.47
N ALA A 136 12.86 -3.07 -12.61
CA ALA A 136 13.40 -4.31 -13.18
C ALA A 136 14.30 -5.11 -12.21
N PRO A 137 15.32 -4.52 -11.55
CA PRO A 137 16.18 -5.27 -10.62
C PRO A 137 15.42 -5.76 -9.37
N ILE A 138 14.37 -5.06 -8.93
CA ILE A 138 13.56 -5.48 -7.77
C ILE A 138 12.71 -6.70 -8.15
N HIS A 139 12.06 -6.68 -9.31
CA HIS A 139 11.33 -7.84 -9.82
C HIS A 139 12.25 -9.05 -10.07
N ALA A 140 13.45 -8.82 -10.61
CA ALA A 140 14.41 -9.88 -10.92
C ALA A 140 15.01 -10.58 -9.68
N TRP A 141 14.87 -10.00 -8.48
CA TRP A 141 15.30 -10.64 -7.23
C TRP A 141 14.46 -11.88 -6.89
N PHE A 142 13.19 -11.91 -7.31
CA PHE A 142 12.29 -13.02 -7.03
C PHE A 142 12.62 -14.22 -7.92
N THR A 143 12.66 -15.41 -7.32
CA THR A 143 12.87 -16.68 -8.01
C THR A 143 11.63 -17.58 -7.97
N GLU A 144 10.65 -17.21 -7.16
CA GLU A 144 9.38 -17.90 -6.95
C GLU A 144 8.25 -16.89 -6.75
N GLY A 145 7.01 -17.38 -6.67
CA GLY A 145 5.85 -16.53 -6.41
C GLY A 145 5.36 -15.72 -7.62
N PHE A 146 5.85 -15.99 -8.83
CA PHE A 146 5.39 -15.32 -10.06
C PHE A 146 3.89 -15.47 -10.35
N ASP A 147 3.23 -16.41 -9.69
CA ASP A 147 1.77 -16.56 -9.75
C ASP A 147 0.99 -15.61 -8.83
N THR A 148 1.68 -14.95 -7.90
CA THR A 148 1.08 -13.96 -7.00
C THR A 148 0.64 -12.71 -7.76
N HIS A 149 -0.37 -12.04 -7.21
CA HIS A 149 -0.91 -10.82 -7.78
C HIS A 149 0.17 -9.73 -7.96
N ASP A 150 0.99 -9.50 -6.93
CA ASP A 150 1.98 -8.42 -6.93
C ASP A 150 3.05 -8.61 -8.02
N LEU A 151 3.54 -9.84 -8.21
CA LEU A 151 4.53 -10.13 -9.26
C LEU A 151 3.92 -10.06 -10.66
N LYS A 152 2.66 -10.48 -10.84
CA LYS A 152 1.93 -10.32 -12.10
C LYS A 152 1.75 -8.85 -12.47
N GLU A 153 1.33 -8.01 -11.53
CA GLU A 153 1.18 -6.57 -11.79
C GLU A 153 2.52 -5.89 -12.14
N ALA A 154 3.59 -6.23 -11.41
CA ALA A 154 4.92 -5.69 -11.69
C ALA A 154 5.41 -6.11 -13.08
N LYS A 155 5.19 -7.37 -13.47
CA LYS A 155 5.53 -7.87 -14.81
C LYS A 155 4.78 -7.13 -15.92
N VAL A 156 3.47 -6.92 -15.75
CA VAL A 156 2.66 -6.15 -16.71
C VAL A 156 3.21 -4.73 -16.88
N LEU A 157 3.58 -4.06 -15.79
CA LEU A 157 4.15 -2.73 -15.86
C LEU A 157 5.53 -2.71 -16.54
N LEU A 158 6.37 -3.70 -16.28
CA LEU A 158 7.67 -3.85 -16.96
C LEU A 158 7.51 -4.09 -18.46
N ASP A 159 6.57 -4.94 -18.87
CA ASP A 159 6.29 -5.19 -20.29
C ASP A 159 5.82 -3.92 -21.00
N GLN A 160 4.96 -3.13 -20.34
CA GLN A 160 4.53 -1.83 -20.85
C GLN A 160 5.67 -0.82 -20.96
N LEU A 161 6.71 -0.93 -20.14
CA LEU A 161 7.87 -0.02 -20.16
C LEU A 161 8.87 -0.38 -21.26
N GLN A 162 8.90 -1.64 -21.69
CA GLN A 162 9.83 -2.18 -22.69
C GLN A 162 9.28 -2.14 -24.12
N SER A 163 7.98 -1.94 -24.28
CA SER A 163 7.31 -1.64 -25.57
C SER A 163 7.48 -0.19 -25.98
#